data_AF-A0A0F9CJJ3-F1
#
_entry.id   AF-A0A0F9CJJ3-F1
#
_cell.length_a   1.000
_cell.length_b   1.000
_cell.length_c   1.000
_cell.angle_alpha   90.00
_cell.angle_beta   90.00
_cell.angle_gamma   90.00
#
_symmetry.space_group_name_H-M   'P 1'
#
loop_
_entity.id
_entity.type
_entity.pdbx_description
1 polymer ?
#
loop_
_entity_poly.entity_id
_entity_poly.type
_entity_poly.pdbx_seq_one_letter_code
_entity_poly.pdbx_strand_id
1 'polypeptide(L)'
;MIRFKRGTKISGIRAELILALLVAEGVYDKYDTDLVVTSVNDGRHSYTSLHYSGSAADIRTRELPEADSIQAVAEEIRQDLSDEYDVIVESDHIHIEYQPKRGGAR
;
A
#
# COMPACT_ATOMS: atom_id res chain seq x y z
N MET A 1 -6.29 7.09 11.01
CA MET A 1 -5.78 8.26 10.25
C MET A 1 -4.55 7.91 9.41
N ILE A 2 -4.38 8.52 8.23
CA ILE A 2 -3.14 8.38 7.44
C ILE A 2 -2.00 9.21 8.03
N ARG A 3 -0.84 8.58 8.22
CA ARG A 3 0.41 9.21 8.67
C ARG A 3 1.56 8.84 7.76
N PHE A 4 2.49 9.78 7.57
CA PHE A 4 3.72 9.52 6.82
C PHE A 4 4.91 9.45 7.78
N LYS A 5 5.75 8.43 7.62
CA LYS A 5 7.04 8.38 8.30
C LYS A 5 7.86 9.61 7.90
N ARG A 6 8.60 10.17 8.87
CA ARG A 6 9.49 11.31 8.60
C ARG A 6 10.46 10.97 7.46
N GLY A 7 10.47 11.81 6.43
CA GLY A 7 11.36 11.67 5.28
C GLY A 7 10.75 10.94 4.08
N THR A 8 9.54 10.38 4.21
CA THR A 8 8.80 9.79 3.07
C THR A 8 8.52 10.88 2.03
N LYS A 9 8.90 10.62 0.77
CA LYS A 9 8.70 11.57 -0.34
C LYS A 9 7.42 11.19 -1.09
N ILE A 10 6.40 12.03 -0.94
CA ILE A 10 5.10 11.85 -1.60
C ILE A 10 5.00 12.58 -2.95
N SER A 11 6.00 13.38 -3.32
CA SER A 11 6.00 14.13 -4.57
C SER A 11 5.98 13.18 -5.77
N GLY A 12 5.05 13.42 -6.70
CA GLY A 12 4.87 12.57 -7.89
C GLY A 12 4.00 11.34 -7.66
N ILE A 13 3.36 11.22 -6.48
CA ILE A 13 2.36 10.19 -6.22
C ILE A 13 1.22 10.25 -7.24
N ARG A 14 0.77 9.08 -7.69
CA ARG A 14 -0.39 8.94 -8.56
C ARG A 14 -1.71 9.02 -7.79
N ALA A 15 -2.75 9.53 -8.45
CA ALA A 15 -4.07 9.65 -7.85
C ALA A 15 -4.66 8.29 -7.49
N GLU A 16 -4.42 7.27 -8.30
CA GLU A 16 -4.85 5.89 -8.07
C GLU A 16 -4.24 5.33 -6.78
N LEU A 17 -2.96 5.62 -6.51
CA LEU A 17 -2.33 5.22 -5.25
C LEU A 17 -2.92 5.96 -4.04
N ILE A 18 -3.31 7.23 -4.19
CA ILE A 18 -4.00 7.95 -3.11
C ILE A 18 -5.33 7.26 -2.77
N LEU A 19 -6.10 6.84 -3.77
CA LEU A 19 -7.34 6.07 -3.55
C LEU A 19 -7.06 4.77 -2.80
N ALA A 20 -6.01 4.04 -3.18
CA ALA A 20 -5.61 2.83 -2.47
C ALA A 20 -5.22 3.08 -1.01
N LEU A 21 -4.53 4.19 -0.71
CA LEU A 21 -4.19 4.57 0.66
C LEU A 21 -5.42 4.95 1.49
N LEU A 22 -6.45 5.56 0.90
CA LEU A 22 -7.71 5.84 1.58
C LEU A 22 -8.47 4.55 1.93
N VAL A 23 -8.49 3.59 1.01
CA VAL A 23 -9.08 2.26 1.27
C VAL A 23 -8.30 1.54 2.37
N ALA A 24 -6.96 1.50 2.27
CA ALA A 24 -6.12 0.90 3.29
C ALA A 24 -6.31 1.54 4.67
N GLU A 25 -6.53 2.86 4.72
CA GLU A 25 -6.81 3.53 5.98
C GLU A 25 -8.15 3.11 6.58
N GLY A 26 -9.19 2.97 5.77
CA GLY A 26 -10.48 2.45 6.22
C GLY A 26 -10.38 1.02 6.77
N VAL A 27 -9.52 0.17 6.20
CA VAL A 27 -9.25 -1.16 6.76
C VAL A 27 -8.51 -1.04 8.09
N TYR A 28 -7.43 -0.26 8.15
CA TYR A 28 -6.65 -0.07 9.40
C TYR A 28 -7.50 0.49 10.55
N ASP A 29 -8.47 1.35 10.26
CA ASP A 29 -9.41 1.91 11.25
C ASP A 29 -10.27 0.82 11.91
N LYS A 30 -10.64 -0.24 11.19
CA LYS A 30 -11.35 -1.42 11.76
C LYS A 30 -10.52 -2.14 12.83
N TYR A 31 -9.20 -1.98 12.79
CA TYR A 31 -8.23 -2.55 13.74
C TYR A 31 -7.72 -1.52 14.76
N ASP A 32 -8.40 -0.37 14.90
CA ASP A 32 -8.05 0.70 15.85
C ASP A 32 -6.57 1.15 15.72
N THR A 33 -6.06 1.18 14.49
CA THR A 33 -4.66 1.46 14.18
C THR A 33 -4.54 2.53 13.11
N ASP A 34 -3.57 3.45 13.26
CA ASP A 34 -3.26 4.42 12.21
C ASP A 34 -2.52 3.77 11.04
N LEU A 35 -2.90 4.12 9.81
CA LEU A 35 -2.14 3.75 8.62
C LEU A 35 -0.85 4.57 8.55
N VAL A 36 0.31 3.92 8.70
CA VAL A 36 1.62 4.59 8.57
C VAL A 36 2.28 4.23 7.24
N VAL A 37 2.29 5.18 6.30
CA VAL A 37 3.00 5.07 5.03
C VAL A 37 4.49 5.33 5.25
N THR A 38 5.33 4.35 4.90
CA THR A 38 6.77 4.40 5.14
C THR A 38 7.60 4.78 3.92
N SER A 39 7.09 4.57 2.71
CA SER A 39 7.77 4.84 1.44
C SER A 39 6.74 5.09 0.33
N VAL A 40 7.02 6.04 -0.57
CA VAL A 40 6.26 6.24 -1.82
C VAL A 40 7.23 6.42 -3.00
N ASN A 41 7.88 7.57 -3.13
CA ASN A 41 8.88 7.85 -4.18
C ASN A 41 10.24 8.18 -3.55
N ASP A 42 10.61 7.37 -2.56
CA ASP A 42 11.87 7.46 -1.83
C ASP A 42 12.46 6.07 -1.62
N GLY A 43 13.62 6.01 -0.96
CA GLY A 43 14.32 4.76 -0.72
C GLY A 43 14.99 4.17 -1.95
N ARG A 44 15.45 2.93 -1.81
CA ARG A 44 16.05 2.14 -2.89
C ARG A 44 15.18 0.94 -3.13
N HIS A 45 14.67 0.84 -4.34
CA HIS A 45 13.79 -0.24 -4.80
C HIS A 45 14.43 -1.00 -5.97
N SER A 46 13.82 -2.12 -6.35
CA SER A 46 14.22 -2.89 -7.53
C SER A 46 14.12 -2.03 -8.80
N TYR A 47 14.89 -2.39 -9.84
CA TYR A 47 14.93 -1.61 -11.09
C TYR A 47 13.56 -1.46 -11.77
N THR A 48 12.69 -2.45 -11.60
CA THR A 48 11.34 -2.48 -12.17
C THR A 48 10.27 -2.00 -11.20
N SER A 49 10.65 -1.47 -10.04
CA SER A 49 9.70 -1.06 -9.01
C SER A 49 8.83 0.12 -9.44
N LEU A 50 7.56 0.02 -9.11
CA LEU A 50 6.56 1.05 -9.37
C LEU A 50 6.65 2.25 -8.41
N HIS A 51 7.45 2.19 -7.34
CA HIS A 51 7.73 3.33 -6.46
C HIS A 51 8.30 4.53 -7.23
N TYR A 52 9.23 4.29 -8.16
CA TYR A 52 9.86 5.36 -8.95
C TYR A 52 8.89 6.08 -9.89
N SER A 53 7.73 5.47 -10.17
CA SER A 53 6.66 6.07 -10.97
C SER A 53 5.56 6.71 -10.11
N GLY A 54 5.69 6.67 -8.78
CA GLY A 54 4.65 7.11 -7.85
C GLY A 54 3.42 6.21 -7.82
N SER A 55 3.53 4.98 -8.35
CA SER A 55 2.42 4.01 -8.41
C SER A 55 2.50 2.94 -7.30
N ALA A 56 3.45 3.02 -6.36
CA ALA A 56 3.51 2.10 -5.23
C ALA A 56 3.82 2.78 -3.89
N ALA A 57 3.36 2.17 -2.80
CA ALA A 57 3.60 2.60 -1.43
C ALA A 57 3.82 1.40 -0.51
N ASP A 58 4.66 1.61 0.51
CA ASP A 58 4.85 0.66 1.59
C ASP A 58 4.13 1.18 2.84
N ILE A 59 3.35 0.33 3.49
CA ILE A 59 2.63 0.63 4.73
C ILE A 59 3.10 -0.29 5.86
N ARG A 60 3.25 0.29 7.05
CA ARG A 60 3.83 -0.40 8.20
C ARG A 60 2.85 -1.39 8.84
N THR A 61 3.38 -2.54 9.26
CA THR A 61 2.60 -3.61 9.93
C THR A 61 2.88 -3.76 11.42
N ARG A 62 3.87 -3.07 11.98
CA ARG A 62 4.35 -3.26 13.36
C ARG A 62 3.31 -2.96 14.44
N GLU A 63 2.39 -2.06 14.16
CA GLU A 63 1.32 -1.68 15.08
C GLU A 63 0.14 -2.68 15.03
N LEU A 64 0.13 -3.60 14.05
CA LEU A 64 -0.86 -4.69 14.00
C LEU A 64 -0.46 -5.80 14.99
N PRO A 65 -1.42 -6.32 15.78
CA PRO A 65 -1.12 -7.10 16.98
C PRO A 65 -0.51 -8.48 16.70
N GLU A 66 -0.77 -9.10 15.54
CA GLU A 66 -0.32 -10.46 15.22
C GLU A 66 -0.05 -10.66 13.71
N ALA A 67 0.80 -11.65 13.37
CA ALA A 67 1.13 -11.97 11.98
C ALA A 67 -0.10 -12.41 11.15
N ASP A 68 -1.00 -13.18 11.77
CA ASP A 68 -2.27 -13.58 11.14
C ASP A 68 -3.16 -12.36 10.85
N SER A 69 -3.07 -11.32 11.69
CA SER A 69 -3.77 -10.05 11.45
C SER A 69 -3.21 -9.30 10.24
N ILE A 70 -1.89 -9.38 9.98
CA ILE A 70 -1.29 -8.74 8.79
C ILE A 70 -1.87 -9.33 7.51
N GLN A 71 -2.03 -10.66 7.45
CA GLN A 71 -2.60 -11.32 6.28
C GLN A 71 -4.08 -11.01 6.11
N ALA A 72 -4.85 -10.99 7.21
CA ALA A 72 -6.25 -10.58 7.18
C ALA A 72 -6.40 -9.13 6.69
N VAL A 73 -5.61 -8.20 7.22
CA VAL A 73 -5.59 -6.79 6.78
C VAL A 73 -5.26 -6.68 5.30
N ALA A 74 -4.19 -7.34 4.84
CA ALA A 74 -3.80 -7.29 3.44
C ALA A 74 -4.89 -7.87 2.53
N GLU A 75 -5.56 -8.94 2.96
CA GLU A 75 -6.65 -9.54 2.21
C GLU A 75 -7.90 -8.66 2.15
N GLU A 76 -8.27 -8.00 3.26
CA GLU A 76 -9.35 -7.01 3.26
C GLU A 76 -9.03 -5.85 2.31
N ILE A 77 -7.80 -5.34 2.31
CA ILE A 77 -7.37 -4.30 1.37
C ILE A 77 -7.51 -4.79 -0.09
N ARG A 78 -7.13 -6.04 -0.39
CA ARG A 78 -7.32 -6.61 -1.73
C ARG A 78 -8.78 -6.68 -2.13
N GLN A 79 -9.66 -7.07 -1.21
CA GLN A 79 -11.09 -7.21 -1.47
C GLN A 79 -11.79 -5.87 -1.67
N ASP A 80 -11.31 -4.83 -0.98
CA ASP A 80 -11.85 -3.47 -1.07
C ASP A 80 -11.27 -2.69 -2.28
N LEU A 81 -10.24 -3.21 -2.96
CA LEU A 81 -9.64 -2.66 -4.18
C LEU A 81 -10.05 -3.42 -5.45
N SER A 82 -9.89 -2.78 -6.62
CA SER A 82 -10.04 -3.46 -7.91
C SER A 82 -8.84 -4.36 -8.22
N ASP A 83 -8.97 -5.20 -9.25
CA ASP A 83 -7.92 -6.06 -9.78
C ASP A 83 -6.76 -5.30 -10.47
N GLU A 84 -6.87 -3.98 -10.57
CA GLU A 84 -5.81 -3.08 -11.03
C GLU A 84 -4.76 -2.79 -9.95
N TYR A 85 -4.97 -3.25 -8.72
CA TYR A 85 -4.03 -3.11 -7.62
C TYR A 85 -3.45 -4.48 -7.25
N ASP A 86 -2.17 -4.48 -6.90
CA ASP A 86 -1.53 -5.62 -6.25
C ASP A 86 -1.18 -5.22 -4.80
N VAL A 87 -1.52 -6.09 -3.85
CA VAL A 87 -1.25 -5.91 -2.41
C VAL A 87 -0.45 -7.10 -1.94
N ILE A 88 0.80 -6.88 -1.58
CA ILE A 88 1.79 -7.91 -1.28
C ILE A 88 2.21 -7.76 0.17
N VAL A 89 2.19 -8.86 0.94
CA VAL A 89 2.74 -8.86 2.30
C VAL A 89 4.22 -9.18 2.21
N GLU A 90 5.05 -8.18 2.51
CA GLU A 90 6.49 -8.32 2.65
C GLU A 90 6.86 -8.60 4.11
N SER A 91 8.14 -8.93 4.36
CA SER A 91 8.59 -9.35 5.69
C SER A 91 8.36 -8.33 6.81
N ASP A 92 8.36 -7.03 6.50
CA ASP A 92 8.29 -5.93 7.47
C ASP A 92 7.28 -4.82 7.11
N HIS A 93 6.54 -4.98 6.01
CA HIS A 93 5.52 -4.04 5.54
C HIS A 93 4.50 -4.72 4.63
N ILE A 94 3.39 -4.04 4.34
CA ILE A 94 2.51 -4.38 3.22
C ILE A 94 2.87 -3.42 2.07
N HIS A 95 3.13 -3.97 0.89
CA HIS A 95 3.38 -3.23 -0.33
C HIS A 95 2.08 -3.13 -1.13
N ILE A 96 1.71 -1.92 -1.57
CA ILE A 96 0.54 -1.68 -2.42
C ILE A 96 1.01 -1.01 -3.70
N GLU A 97 0.67 -1.56 -4.86
CA GLU A 97 0.97 -0.95 -6.16
C GLU A 97 -0.26 -0.88 -7.07
N TYR A 98 -0.40 0.24 -7.79
CA TYR A 98 -1.33 0.39 -8.90
C TYR A 98 -0.67 -0.12 -10.17
N GLN A 99 -1.10 -1.32 -10.59
CA GLN A 99 -0.60 -2.04 -11.75
C GLN A 99 -1.80 -2.57 -12.55
N PRO A 100 -2.47 -1.70 -13.34
CA PRO A 100 -3.61 -2.11 -14.14
C PRO A 100 -3.19 -3.23 -15.09
N LYS A 101 -3.79 -4.40 -14.88
CA LYS A 101 -3.54 -5.57 -15.71
C LYS A 101 -4.13 -5.25 -17.07
N ARG A 102 -3.29 -5.20 -18.11
CA ARG A 102 -3.76 -5.01 -19.48
C ARG A 102 -4.83 -6.05 -19.73
N GLY A 103 -6.09 -5.61 -19.83
CA GLY A 103 -7.18 -6.47 -20.22
C GLY A 103 -6.78 -7.18 -21.49
N GLY A 104 -6.67 -8.50 -21.44
CA GLY A 104 -6.77 -9.30 -22.65
C GLY A 104 -8.07 -8.86 -23.31
N ALA A 105 -7.95 -8.23 -24.49
CA ALA A 105 -9.10 -7.89 -25.31
C ALA A 105 -10.05 -9.11 -25.32
N ARG A 106 -11.24 -8.92 -24.79
CA ARG A 106 -12.38 -9.74 -25.20
C ARG A 106 -12.94 -9.14 -26.48
#